data_AF-A0A367I8V4-F1
#
_entry.id   AF-A0A367I8V4-F1
#
_cell.length_a   1.000
_cell.length_b   1.000
_cell.length_c   1.000
_cell.angle_alpha   90.00
_cell.angle_beta   90.00
_cell.angle_gamma   90.00
#
_symmetry.space_group_name_H-M   'P 1'
#
loop_
_entity.id
_entity.type
_entity.pdbx_description
1 polymer ?
#
loop_
_entity_poly.entity_id
_entity_poly.type
_entity_poly.pdbx_seq_one_letter_code
_entity_poly.pdbx_strand_id
1 'polypeptide(L)'
;MLPDVIDRLDENDREGYVRILISLAGADGTLVREETAAIEAAMGRALIPPHRRNVFRQELKRSIDLSEIIDGMGVPALRLALRDAAIVGACDGEFQEEEIEFLKQLAVHADVDEETLAKVLKWVDQGWTWIEKSRRFLGIRNQDIGKYTENDDD
;
A
#
# COMPACT_ATOMS: atom_id res chain seq x y z
N MET A 1 -13.06 -1.23 -5.31
CA MET A 1 -12.54 -1.06 -3.94
C MET A 1 -13.70 -1.03 -2.98
N LEU A 2 -13.54 -1.64 -1.80
CA LEU A 2 -14.54 -1.50 -0.74
C LEU A 2 -14.51 -0.05 -0.20
N PRO A 3 -15.67 0.51 0.21
CA PRO A 3 -15.71 1.81 0.86
C PRO A 3 -14.90 1.81 2.15
N ASP A 4 -14.28 2.95 2.47
CA ASP A 4 -13.51 3.15 3.69
C ASP A 4 -13.64 4.61 4.15
N VAL A 5 -12.88 5.02 5.17
CA VAL A 5 -12.88 6.38 5.73
C VAL A 5 -11.75 7.27 5.20
N ILE A 6 -10.86 6.74 4.36
CA ILE A 6 -9.67 7.45 3.83
C ILE A 6 -10.07 8.69 3.02
N ASP A 7 -11.20 8.66 2.31
CA ASP A 7 -11.73 9.79 1.55
C ASP A 7 -12.23 10.95 2.45
N ARG A 8 -12.38 10.71 3.75
CA ARG A 8 -12.81 11.70 4.76
C ARG A 8 -11.65 12.38 5.48
N LEU A 9 -10.43 11.92 5.28
CA LEU A 9 -9.23 12.60 5.77
C LEU A 9 -9.10 13.97 5.10
N ASP A 10 -8.48 14.92 5.79
CA ASP A 10 -8.19 16.22 5.17
C ASP A 10 -7.14 16.10 4.05
N GLU A 11 -6.88 17.19 3.34
CA GLU A 11 -5.92 17.16 2.23
C GLU A 11 -4.50 16.78 2.66
N ASN A 12 -4.03 17.29 3.81
CA ASN A 12 -2.68 17.02 4.29
C ASN A 12 -2.54 15.54 4.68
N ASP A 13 -3.51 15.01 5.42
CA ASP A 13 -3.53 13.62 5.84
C ASP A 13 -3.63 12.65 4.64
N ARG A 14 -4.39 12.99 3.60
CA ARG A 14 -4.50 12.16 2.38
C ARG A 14 -3.20 12.10 1.60
N GLU A 15 -2.50 13.22 1.50
CA GLU A 15 -1.20 13.28 0.83
C GLU A 15 -0.10 12.57 1.63
N GLY A 16 -0.05 12.80 2.95
CA GLY A 16 0.87 12.11 3.85
C GLY A 16 0.63 10.60 3.85
N TYR A 17 -0.63 10.16 3.87
CA TYR A 17 -1.02 8.76 3.71
C TYR A 17 -0.43 8.15 2.43
N VAL A 18 -0.56 8.81 1.28
CA VAL A 18 0.00 8.28 0.01
C VAL A 18 1.53 8.25 0.05
N ARG A 19 2.17 9.27 0.61
CA ARG A 19 3.63 9.33 0.74
C ARG A 19 4.19 8.23 1.62
N ILE A 20 3.51 7.87 2.70
CA ILE A 20 3.90 6.71 3.54
C ILE A 20 3.90 5.42 2.71
N LEU A 21 2.87 5.19 1.89
CA LEU A 21 2.82 4.00 1.03
C LEU A 21 3.95 3.98 -0.01
N ILE A 22 4.29 5.15 -0.56
CA ILE A 22 5.42 5.32 -1.47
C ILE A 22 6.74 5.02 -0.78
N SER A 23 6.95 5.54 0.44
CA SER A 23 8.16 5.28 1.20
C SER A 23 8.33 3.81 1.57
N LEU A 24 7.24 3.09 1.90
CA LEU A 24 7.31 1.64 2.13
C LEU A 24 7.72 0.89 0.86
N ALA A 25 7.01 1.10 -0.25
CA ALA A 25 7.31 0.39 -1.50
C ALA A 25 8.69 0.75 -2.10
N GLY A 26 9.27 1.88 -1.68
CA GLY A 26 10.62 2.28 -2.04
C GLY A 26 11.69 1.86 -1.04
N ALA A 27 11.35 1.13 0.04
CA ALA A 27 12.27 0.83 1.14
C ALA A 27 13.46 -0.04 0.69
N ASP A 28 13.23 -1.00 -0.21
CA ASP A 28 14.26 -1.88 -0.78
C ASP A 28 14.91 -1.32 -2.07
N GLY A 29 14.43 -0.16 -2.54
CA GLY A 29 14.89 0.51 -3.75
C GLY A 29 14.41 -0.09 -5.07
N THR A 30 13.53 -1.10 -5.06
CA THR A 30 13.05 -1.80 -6.25
C THR A 30 11.52 -1.84 -6.30
N LEU A 31 10.92 -0.84 -6.95
CA LEU A 31 9.47 -0.79 -7.11
C LEU A 31 8.96 -1.84 -8.12
N VAL A 32 8.18 -2.82 -7.67
CA VAL A 32 7.58 -3.84 -8.55
C VAL A 32 6.20 -3.41 -9.08
N ARG A 33 5.68 -4.16 -10.06
CA ARG A 33 4.42 -3.82 -10.74
C ARG A 33 3.24 -3.84 -9.75
N GLU A 34 3.23 -4.82 -8.86
CA GLU A 34 2.19 -5.05 -7.87
C GLU A 34 2.10 -3.88 -6.87
N GLU A 35 3.24 -3.39 -6.38
CA GLU A 35 3.31 -2.21 -5.50
C GLU A 35 2.88 -0.94 -6.24
N THR A 36 3.32 -0.76 -7.48
CA THR A 36 2.89 0.37 -8.33
C THR A 36 1.37 0.39 -8.46
N ALA A 37 0.76 -0.77 -8.73
CA ALA A 37 -0.68 -0.90 -8.85
C ALA A 37 -1.40 -0.61 -7.53
N ALA A 38 -0.84 -1.06 -6.40
CA ALA A 38 -1.38 -0.79 -5.08
C ALA A 38 -1.36 0.71 -4.74
N ILE A 39 -0.26 1.41 -5.04
CA ILE A 39 -0.13 2.85 -4.82
C ILE A 39 -1.08 3.66 -5.71
N GLU A 40 -1.22 3.28 -6.99
CA GLU A 40 -2.20 3.91 -7.89
C GLU A 40 -3.64 3.74 -7.38
N ALA A 41 -3.97 2.55 -6.88
CA ALA A 41 -5.27 2.29 -6.29
C ALA A 41 -5.49 3.10 -5.00
N ALA A 42 -4.46 3.25 -4.17
CA ALA A 42 -4.48 4.07 -2.96
C ALA A 42 -4.69 5.56 -3.27
N MET A 43 -3.99 6.11 -4.27
CA MET A 43 -4.24 7.47 -4.76
C MET A 43 -5.67 7.66 -5.27
N GLY A 44 -6.23 6.64 -5.91
CA GLY A 44 -7.64 6.60 -6.31
C GLY A 44 -8.59 6.67 -5.11
N ARG A 45 -8.34 5.84 -4.09
CA ARG A 45 -9.15 5.74 -2.86
C ARG A 45 -9.11 7.02 -2.03
N ALA A 46 -7.94 7.65 -1.92
CA ALA A 46 -7.75 8.92 -1.23
C ALA A 46 -8.24 10.14 -2.02
N LEU A 47 -8.88 9.94 -3.19
CA LEU A 47 -9.36 11.02 -4.04
C LEU A 47 -8.27 12.05 -4.37
N ILE A 48 -7.03 11.59 -4.57
CA ILE A 48 -5.93 12.46 -4.93
C ILE A 48 -6.20 13.07 -6.31
N PRO A 49 -6.16 14.41 -6.46
CA PRO A 49 -6.38 15.07 -7.74
C PRO A 49 -5.35 14.63 -8.81
N PRO A 50 -5.73 14.56 -10.10
CA PRO A 50 -4.84 14.09 -11.16
C PRO A 50 -3.48 14.79 -11.22
N HIS A 51 -3.44 16.10 -10.98
CA HIS A 51 -2.19 16.88 -11.00
C HIS A 51 -1.23 16.50 -9.86
N ARG A 52 -1.74 16.15 -8.68
CA ARG A 52 -0.94 15.67 -7.55
C ARG A 52 -0.41 14.26 -7.75
N ARG A 53 -1.19 13.36 -8.40
CA ARG A 53 -0.73 12.00 -8.72
C ARG A 53 0.56 11.99 -9.56
N ASN A 54 0.71 12.95 -10.47
CA ASN A 54 1.94 13.08 -11.26
C ASN A 54 3.17 13.42 -10.41
N VAL A 55 2.99 14.19 -9.32
CA VAL A 55 4.05 14.50 -8.36
C VAL A 55 4.42 13.24 -7.59
N PHE A 56 3.43 12.52 -7.04
CA PHE A 56 3.65 11.27 -6.31
C PHE A 56 4.34 10.19 -7.15
N ARG A 57 4.01 10.06 -8.43
CA ARG A 57 4.74 9.14 -9.34
C ARG A 57 6.22 9.50 -9.51
N GLN A 58 6.58 10.76 -9.42
CA GLN A 58 7.98 11.18 -9.47
C GLN A 58 8.68 10.90 -8.14
N GLU A 59 7.93 11.01 -7.03
CA GLU A 59 8.39 10.67 -5.68
C GLU A 59 8.68 9.17 -5.52
N LEU A 60 8.00 8.27 -6.23
CA LEU A 60 8.33 6.82 -6.27
C LEU A 60 9.79 6.51 -6.61
N LYS A 61 10.49 7.42 -7.29
CA LYS A 61 11.89 7.25 -7.69
C LYS A 61 12.87 7.78 -6.65
N ARG A 62 12.38 8.25 -5.50
CA ARG A 62 13.16 8.92 -4.46
C ARG A 62 12.79 8.32 -3.11
N SER A 63 13.79 8.10 -2.27
CA SER A 63 13.53 7.85 -0.85
C SER A 63 13.09 9.16 -0.20
N ILE A 64 11.97 9.13 0.54
CA ILE A 64 11.47 10.22 1.36
C ILE A 64 11.57 9.78 2.82
N ASP A 65 12.16 10.64 3.66
CA ASP A 65 12.28 10.40 5.10
C ASP A 65 10.88 10.33 5.74
N LEU A 66 10.62 9.24 6.46
CA LEU A 66 9.35 9.00 7.15
C LEU A 66 9.03 10.12 8.14
N SER A 67 10.04 10.65 8.83
CA SER A 67 9.84 11.71 9.83
C SER A 67 9.32 13.01 9.22
N GLU A 68 9.77 13.36 8.00
CA GLU A 68 9.30 14.54 7.27
C GLU A 68 7.85 14.40 6.80
N ILE A 69 7.40 13.18 6.52
CA ILE A 69 6.02 12.93 6.07
C ILE A 69 5.05 13.02 7.25
N ILE A 70 5.46 12.50 8.42
CA ILE A 70 4.61 12.38 9.60
C ILE A 70 4.37 13.74 10.27
N ASP A 71 5.29 14.70 10.09
CA ASP A 71 5.15 16.05 10.64
C ASP A 71 3.90 16.74 10.06
N GLY A 72 2.89 16.95 10.91
CA GLY A 72 1.60 17.54 10.55
C GLY A 72 0.49 16.55 10.19
N MET A 73 0.72 15.23 10.28
CA MET A 73 -0.33 14.22 10.14
C MET A 73 -1.09 13.96 11.46
N GLY A 74 -2.39 13.70 11.35
CA GLY A 74 -3.19 13.22 12.46
C GLY A 74 -2.92 11.75 12.80
N VAL A 75 -2.95 11.39 14.08
CA VAL A 75 -2.83 10.00 14.54
C VAL A 75 -3.81 9.04 13.83
N PRO A 76 -5.09 9.39 13.59
CA PRO A 76 -5.97 8.53 12.80
C PRO A 76 -5.49 8.27 11.38
N ALA A 77 -4.91 9.26 10.70
CA ALA A 77 -4.35 9.10 9.37
C ALA A 77 -3.12 8.20 9.38
N LEU A 78 -2.24 8.33 10.38
CA LEU A 78 -1.08 7.45 10.56
C LEU A 78 -1.49 5.99 10.78
N ARG A 79 -2.55 5.74 11.57
CA ARG A 79 -3.09 4.38 11.78
C ARG A 79 -3.66 3.78 10.49
N LEU A 80 -4.35 4.59 9.67
CA LEU A 80 -4.84 4.15 8.36
C LEU A 80 -3.69 3.91 7.37
N ALA A 81 -2.67 4.76 7.39
CA ALA A 81 -1.46 4.60 6.59
C ALA A 81 -0.70 3.33 7.00
N LEU A 82 -0.56 3.04 8.29
CA LEU A 82 0.06 1.80 8.79
C LEU A 82 -0.68 0.56 8.28
N ARG A 83 -2.02 0.58 8.35
CA ARG A 83 -2.85 -0.53 7.86
C ARG A 83 -2.65 -0.77 6.37
N ASP A 84 -2.67 0.27 5.56
CA ASP A 84 -2.57 0.12 4.10
C ASP A 84 -1.13 -0.07 3.64
N ALA A 85 -0.14 0.42 4.39
CA ALA A 85 1.28 0.09 4.22
C ALA A 85 1.48 -1.42 4.40
N ALA A 86 0.94 -2.01 5.46
CA ALA A 86 0.99 -3.46 5.64
C ALA A 86 0.35 -4.25 4.48
N ILE A 87 -0.67 -3.70 3.81
CA ILE A 87 -1.25 -4.32 2.61
C ILE A 87 -0.31 -4.20 1.41
N VAL A 88 0.33 -3.04 1.24
CA VAL A 88 1.28 -2.78 0.14
C VAL A 88 2.50 -3.69 0.28
N GLY A 89 3.15 -3.73 1.45
CA GLY A 89 4.32 -4.59 1.65
C GLY A 89 4.02 -6.09 1.63
N ALA A 90 2.75 -6.49 1.70
CA ALA A 90 2.36 -7.88 1.53
C ALA A 90 1.99 -8.23 0.08
N CYS A 91 2.12 -7.31 -0.89
CA CYS A 91 1.58 -7.46 -2.25
C CYS A 91 2.20 -8.62 -3.06
N ASP A 92 3.43 -8.99 -2.78
CA ASP A 92 4.12 -10.15 -3.38
C ASP A 92 4.03 -11.43 -2.52
N GLY A 93 3.53 -11.31 -1.28
CA GLY A 93 3.25 -12.40 -0.36
C GLY A 93 4.30 -12.62 0.73
N GLU A 94 5.41 -11.87 0.74
CA GLU A 94 6.46 -11.99 1.76
C GLU A 94 6.95 -10.61 2.20
N PHE A 95 7.02 -10.38 3.51
CA PHE A 95 7.62 -9.15 4.03
C PHE A 95 9.14 -9.27 4.12
N GLN A 96 9.85 -8.26 3.62
CA GLN A 96 11.28 -8.07 3.82
C GLN A 96 11.58 -7.48 5.21
N GLU A 97 12.82 -7.60 5.69
CA GLU A 97 13.20 -7.11 7.02
C GLU A 97 13.06 -5.58 7.12
N GLU A 98 13.41 -4.88 6.05
CA GLU A 98 13.32 -3.44 5.88
C GLU A 98 11.87 -2.93 5.96
N GLU A 99 10.93 -3.67 5.38
CA GLU A 99 9.50 -3.33 5.41
C GLU A 99 8.90 -3.53 6.80
N ILE A 100 9.28 -4.62 7.49
CA ILE A 100 8.86 -4.85 8.87
C ILE A 100 9.40 -3.76 9.78
N GLU A 101 10.65 -3.34 9.61
CA GLU A 101 11.24 -2.26 10.38
C GLU A 101 10.56 -0.91 10.10
N PHE A 102 10.26 -0.61 8.85
CA PHE A 102 9.47 0.57 8.47
C PHE A 102 8.09 0.57 9.17
N LEU A 103 7.37 -0.56 9.15
CA LEU A 103 6.05 -0.69 9.78
C LEU A 103 6.13 -0.54 11.30
N LYS A 104 7.20 -1.02 11.95
CA LYS A 104 7.42 -0.81 13.39
C LYS A 104 7.65 0.66 13.71
N GLN A 105 8.48 1.36 12.94
CA GLN A 105 8.73 2.79 13.12
C GLN A 105 7.43 3.59 12.95
N LEU A 106 6.68 3.31 11.89
CA LEU A 106 5.37 3.93 11.67
C LEU A 106 4.38 3.63 12.80
N ALA A 107 4.37 2.41 13.34
CA ALA A 107 3.51 2.04 14.47
C ALA A 107 3.80 2.87 15.73
N VAL A 108 5.06 3.17 16.02
CA VAL A 108 5.45 4.07 17.12
C VAL A 108 4.84 5.46 16.92
N HIS A 109 4.94 6.03 15.72
CA HIS A 109 4.34 7.33 15.41
C HIS A 109 2.81 7.31 15.40
N ALA A 110 2.21 6.17 15.05
CA ALA A 110 0.76 5.97 15.04
C ALA A 110 0.17 5.66 16.43
N ASP A 111 0.98 5.64 17.48
CA ASP A 111 0.58 5.23 18.84
C ASP A 111 -0.07 3.84 18.81
N VAL A 112 0.62 2.87 18.21
CA VAL A 112 0.20 1.48 18.05
C VAL A 112 1.25 0.57 18.68
N ASP A 113 0.83 -0.25 19.63
CA ASP A 113 1.69 -1.24 20.28
C ASP A 113 2.00 -2.45 19.37
N GLU A 114 3.04 -3.21 19.73
CA GLU A 114 3.47 -4.39 18.98
C GLU A 114 2.37 -5.46 18.86
N GLU A 115 1.54 -5.63 19.89
CA GLU A 115 0.44 -6.59 19.87
C GLU A 115 -0.61 -6.21 18.81
N THR A 116 -0.93 -4.92 18.72
CA THR A 116 -1.87 -4.38 17.74
C THR A 116 -1.29 -4.42 16.34
N LEU A 117 0.00 -4.09 16.16
CA LEU A 117 0.68 -4.25 14.88
C LEU A 117 0.63 -5.71 14.41
N ALA A 118 0.94 -6.67 15.29
CA ALA A 118 0.86 -8.09 14.97
C ALA A 118 -0.56 -8.53 14.56
N LYS A 119 -1.62 -7.97 15.18
CA LYS A 119 -3.01 -8.20 14.76
C LYS A 119 -3.28 -7.67 13.34
N VAL A 120 -2.74 -6.50 12.99
CA VAL A 120 -2.87 -5.92 11.65
C VAL A 120 -2.19 -6.80 10.60
N LEU A 121 -0.94 -7.21 10.83
CA LEU A 121 -0.20 -8.08 9.91
C LEU A 121 -0.92 -9.42 9.70
N LYS A 122 -1.42 -10.03 10.78
CA LYS A 122 -2.22 -11.26 10.70
C LYS A 122 -3.54 -11.06 9.94
N TRP A 123 -4.16 -9.88 10.05
CA TRP A 123 -5.36 -9.55 9.30
C TRP A 123 -5.09 -9.43 7.79
N VAL A 124 -3.94 -8.86 7.40
CA VAL A 124 -3.51 -8.80 5.99
C VAL A 124 -3.34 -10.20 5.40
N ASP A 125 -2.66 -11.11 6.10
CA ASP A 125 -2.50 -12.52 5.71
C ASP A 125 -3.85 -13.21 5.47
N GLN A 126 -4.82 -13.00 6.36
CA GLN A 126 -6.17 -13.53 6.18
C GLN A 126 -6.89 -12.95 4.95
N GLY A 127 -6.64 -11.68 4.62
CA GLY A 127 -7.20 -10.99 3.46
C GLY A 127 -6.85 -11.66 2.13
N TRP A 128 -5.63 -12.17 1.99
CA TRP A 128 -5.20 -12.94 0.81
C TRP A 128 -6.08 -14.17 0.55
N THR A 129 -6.41 -14.89 1.62
CA THR A 129 -7.26 -16.08 1.51
C THR A 129 -8.68 -15.73 1.02
N TRP A 130 -9.18 -14.53 1.32
CA TRP A 130 -10.50 -14.09 0.88
C TRP A 130 -10.55 -13.83 -0.62
N ILE A 131 -9.56 -13.11 -1.16
CA ILE A 131 -9.44 -12.85 -2.60
C ILE A 131 -9.18 -14.15 -3.36
N GLU A 132 -8.32 -15.03 -2.86
CA GLU A 132 -8.05 -16.32 -3.50
C GLU A 132 -9.29 -17.21 -3.59
N LYS A 133 -10.11 -17.26 -2.53
CA LYS A 133 -11.38 -18.01 -2.52
C LYS A 133 -12.30 -17.58 -3.66
N SER A 134 -12.37 -16.28 -3.96
CA SER A 134 -13.21 -15.77 -5.05
C SER A 134 -12.80 -16.35 -6.41
N ARG A 135 -11.50 -16.44 -6.70
CA ARG A 135 -10.98 -17.05 -7.93
C ARG A 135 -11.38 -18.53 -8.02
N ARG A 136 -11.27 -19.26 -6.91
CA ARG A 136 -11.68 -20.66 -6.82
C ARG A 136 -13.17 -20.84 -7.10
N PHE A 137 -14.04 -19.99 -6.53
CA PHE A 137 -15.48 -20.04 -6.77
C PHE A 137 -15.85 -19.79 -8.23
N LEU A 138 -15.09 -18.92 -8.90
CA LEU A 138 -15.27 -18.60 -10.32
C LEU A 138 -14.54 -19.58 -11.26
N GLY A 139 -13.87 -20.61 -10.72
CA GLY A 139 -13.11 -21.58 -11.51
C GLY A 139 -11.86 -21.01 -12.18
N ILE A 140 -11.38 -19.84 -11.75
CA ILE A 140 -10.18 -19.19 -12.29
C ILE A 140 -8.95 -19.81 -11.63
N ARG A 141 -8.09 -20.45 -12.44
CA ARG A 141 -6.79 -20.98 -12.01
C ARG A 141 -5.67 -20.08 -12.52
N ASN A 142 -4.52 -20.08 -11.86
CA ASN A 142 -3.36 -19.27 -12.29
C ASN A 142 -2.95 -19.56 -13.74
N GLN A 143 -3.10 -20.81 -14.21
CA GLN A 143 -2.88 -21.22 -15.60
C GLN A 143 -3.86 -20.61 -16.62
N ASP A 144 -5.00 -20.08 -16.18
CA ASP A 144 -5.99 -19.44 -17.06
C ASP A 144 -5.66 -17.95 -17.28
N ILE A 145 -4.71 -17.40 -16.51
CA ILE A 145 -4.26 -16.00 -16.57
C ILE A 145 -2.94 -15.94 -17.37
N GLY A 146 -2.93 -15.19 -18.49
CA GLY A 146 -1.76 -15.08 -19.38
C GLY A 146 -2.02 -15.27 -20.88
N LYS A 147 -3.28 -15.24 -21.36
CA LYS A 147 -3.62 -15.44 -22.79
C LYS A 147 -3.36 -14.26 -23.74
N TYR A 148 -2.43 -13.36 -23.42
CA TYR A 148 -1.93 -12.36 -24.36
C TYR A 148 -0.40 -12.31 -24.27
N THR A 149 0.25 -13.28 -24.89
CA THR A 149 1.55 -13.07 -25.51
C THR A 149 1.26 -12.78 -26.97
N GLU A 150 1.63 -11.59 -27.41
CA GLU A 150 1.52 -11.04 -28.75
C GLU A 150 1.89 -12.10 -29.82
N ASN A 151 0.88 -12.59 -30.52
CA ASN A 151 1.02 -12.89 -31.94
C ASN A 151 0.36 -11.71 -32.65
N ASP A 152 1.13 -10.65 -32.86
CA ASP A 152 0.90 -9.68 -33.93
C ASP A 152 2.30 -9.30 -34.45
N ASP A 153 2.90 -10.26 -35.17
CA ASP A 153 3.91 -9.96 -36.19
C ASP A 153 3.16 -9.30 -37.37
N ASP A 154 3.43 -8.03 -37.63
CA ASP A 154 3.67 -7.42 -38.95
C ASP A 154 4.13 -5.94 -38.83
#